data_AF-A0A0F9T0D7-F1
#
_entry.id   AF-A0A0F9T0D7-F1
#
_cell.length_a   1.000
_cell.length_b   1.000
_cell.length_c   1.000
_cell.angle_alpha   90.00
_cell.angle_beta   90.00
_cell.angle_gamma   90.00
#
_symmetry.space_group_name_H-M   'P 1'
#
loop_
_entity.id
_entity.type
_entity.pdbx_description
1 polymer ?
#
loop_
_entity_poly.entity_id
_entity_poly.type
_entity_poly.pdbx_seq_one_letter_code
_entity_poly.pdbx_strand_id
1 'polypeptide(L)'
;MKTKTKAQLRVEIAKDVLKQIKAKKITIECGAYFTYKTKKGAQYKGRQLQEVLPKLKECKVCALGSLFYSHIIKNNDFKISANGLGGTDLNGHGDRLRNSILGFSEAQLELIECAFESNDYYMMCSERGTYSGKVISSAISYRSTHDLSNGSVFDKDPKKNDKPALIHIMKNVIKNKGTFKP
;
A
#
# COMPACT_ATOMS: atom_id res chain seq x y z
N MET A 1 5.91 23.62 16.66
CA MET A 1 5.88 22.14 16.49
C MET A 1 7.17 21.71 15.82
N LYS A 2 7.86 20.67 16.31
CA LYS A 2 9.01 20.10 15.57
C LYS A 2 8.52 19.45 14.29
N THR A 3 9.08 19.84 13.15
CA THR A 3 8.81 19.21 11.85
C THR A 3 9.24 17.75 11.90
N LYS A 4 8.33 16.83 11.54
CA LYS A 4 8.65 15.39 11.53
C LYS A 4 9.63 15.08 10.41
N THR A 5 10.58 14.18 10.68
CA THR A 5 11.47 13.67 9.64
C THR A 5 10.72 12.70 8.72
N LYS A 6 11.23 12.48 7.50
CA LYS A 6 10.68 11.48 6.58
C LYS A 6 10.60 10.09 7.24
N ALA A 7 11.62 9.70 8.00
CA ALA A 7 11.65 8.42 8.72
C ALA A 7 10.52 8.32 9.77
N GLN A 8 10.28 9.38 10.54
CA GLN A 8 9.18 9.42 11.50
C GLN A 8 7.82 9.31 10.81
N LEU A 9 7.64 10.03 9.69
CA LEU A 9 6.42 9.95 8.89
C LEU A 9 6.15 8.52 8.39
N ARG A 10 7.18 7.83 7.88
CA ARG A 10 7.07 6.43 7.43
C ARG A 10 6.62 5.49 8.56
N VAL A 11 7.18 5.64 9.76
CA VAL A 11 6.77 4.86 10.94
C VAL A 11 5.32 5.16 11.32
N GLU A 12 4.90 6.41 11.25
CA GLU A 12 3.51 6.80 11.56
C GLU A 12 2.51 6.25 10.54
N ILE A 13 2.87 6.27 9.25
CA ILE A 13 2.06 5.66 8.18
C ILE A 13 1.97 4.15 8.42
N ALA A 14 3.08 3.45 8.67
CA ALA A 14 3.07 2.01 8.91
C ALA A 14 2.25 1.61 10.15
N LYS A 15 2.34 2.38 11.24
CA LYS A 15 1.48 2.19 12.42
C LYS A 15 0.00 2.41 12.09
N ASP A 16 -0.29 3.38 11.24
CA ASP A 16 -1.67 3.66 10.84
C ASP A 16 -2.24 2.58 9.95
N VAL A 17 -1.47 2.04 9.00
CA VAL A 17 -1.89 0.86 8.20
C VAL A 17 -2.35 -0.27 9.12
N LEU A 18 -1.56 -0.61 10.13
CA LEU A 18 -1.93 -1.64 11.12
C LEU A 18 -3.23 -1.29 11.87
N LYS A 19 -3.43 -0.01 12.21
CA LYS A 19 -4.66 0.49 12.83
C LYS A 19 -5.86 0.36 11.89
N GLN A 20 -5.73 0.72 10.61
CA GLN A 20 -6.80 0.61 9.62
C GLN A 20 -7.20 -0.84 9.35
N ILE A 21 -6.21 -1.75 9.28
CA ILE A 21 -6.44 -3.19 9.18
C ILE A 21 -7.21 -3.70 10.42
N LYS A 22 -6.78 -3.33 11.63
CA LYS A 22 -7.44 -3.74 12.88
C LYS A 22 -8.89 -3.21 12.94
N ALA A 23 -9.10 -1.98 12.49
CA ALA A 23 -10.41 -1.33 12.45
C ALA A 23 -11.30 -1.80 11.27
N LYS A 24 -10.82 -2.73 10.43
CA LYS A 24 -11.50 -3.22 9.21
C LYS A 24 -11.92 -2.08 8.27
N LYS A 25 -11.16 -0.98 8.23
CA LYS A 25 -11.40 0.15 7.32
C LYS A 25 -10.90 -0.11 5.92
N ILE A 26 -9.92 -0.99 5.81
CA ILE A 26 -9.37 -1.49 4.55
C ILE A 26 -9.36 -3.02 4.55
N THR A 27 -9.59 -3.59 3.37
CA THR A 27 -9.41 -5.00 3.06
C THR A 27 -8.12 -5.12 2.25
N ILE A 28 -7.23 -6.02 2.65
CA ILE A 28 -5.95 -6.19 1.97
C ILE A 28 -6.11 -7.22 0.86
N GLU A 29 -5.73 -6.87 -0.37
CA GLU A 29 -5.85 -7.73 -1.55
C GLU A 29 -4.76 -7.39 -2.57
N CYS A 30 -4.02 -8.41 -3.04
CA CYS A 30 -3.05 -8.31 -4.13
C CYS A 30 -3.68 -7.76 -5.41
N GLY A 31 -2.91 -6.99 -6.19
CA GLY A 31 -3.32 -6.40 -7.47
C GLY A 31 -4.37 -5.28 -7.37
N ALA A 32 -4.89 -4.97 -6.18
CA ALA A 32 -5.88 -3.93 -5.97
C ALA A 32 -5.22 -2.65 -5.44
N TYR A 33 -4.64 -1.79 -6.29
CA TYR A 33 -4.00 -0.54 -5.82
C TYR A 33 -4.95 0.28 -4.93
N PHE A 34 -6.16 0.57 -5.41
CA PHE A 34 -7.18 1.23 -4.61
C PHE A 34 -8.57 0.99 -5.20
N THR A 35 -9.25 -0.05 -4.72
CA THR A 35 -10.58 -0.44 -5.23
C THR A 35 -11.64 -0.19 -4.16
N TYR A 36 -12.75 0.43 -4.52
CA TYR A 36 -13.87 0.66 -3.60
C TYR A 36 -15.19 0.40 -4.30
N LYS A 37 -16.21 0.08 -3.52
CA LYS A 37 -17.59 -0.01 -4.02
C LYS A 37 -18.32 1.28 -3.69
N THR A 38 -18.65 2.07 -4.72
CA THR A 38 -19.58 3.20 -4.61
C THR A 38 -20.60 3.14 -5.73
N LYS A 39 -21.89 3.30 -5.40
CA LYS A 39 -22.96 3.43 -6.41
C LYS A 39 -23.02 4.83 -7.04
N LYS A 40 -22.23 5.79 -6.54
CA LYS A 40 -22.36 7.22 -6.86
C LYS A 40 -20.99 7.92 -6.80
N GLY A 41 -20.00 7.50 -7.59
CA GLY A 41 -18.66 8.13 -7.63
C GLY A 41 -18.69 9.63 -7.94
N ALA A 42 -19.62 10.07 -8.80
CA ALA A 42 -19.82 11.46 -9.18
C ALA A 42 -20.23 12.38 -8.03
N GLN A 43 -20.88 11.86 -6.97
CA GLN A 43 -21.32 12.67 -5.83
C GLN A 43 -20.16 13.22 -4.99
N TYR A 44 -18.95 12.70 -5.21
CA TYR A 44 -17.74 13.08 -4.48
C TYR A 44 -16.84 14.03 -5.26
N LYS A 45 -17.26 14.45 -6.47
CA LYS A 45 -16.55 15.41 -7.31
C LYS A 45 -16.17 16.67 -6.52
N GLY A 46 -14.91 17.09 -6.65
CA GLY A 46 -14.39 18.32 -6.03
C GLY A 46 -14.20 18.25 -4.52
N ARG A 47 -14.63 17.16 -3.86
CA ARG A 47 -14.40 16.95 -2.43
C ARG A 47 -12.98 16.49 -2.17
N GLN A 48 -12.51 16.75 -0.95
CA GLN A 48 -11.25 16.17 -0.52
C GLN A 48 -11.40 14.67 -0.30
N LEU A 49 -10.41 13.89 -0.76
CA LEU A 49 -10.42 12.44 -0.63
C LEU A 49 -10.51 12.01 0.84
N GLN A 50 -9.83 12.73 1.74
CA GLN A 50 -9.87 12.54 3.20
C GLN A 50 -11.30 12.53 3.76
N GLU A 51 -12.20 13.38 3.25
CA GLU A 51 -13.59 13.44 3.71
C GLU A 51 -14.44 12.25 3.23
N VAL A 52 -13.99 11.60 2.17
CA VAL A 52 -14.75 10.57 1.45
C VAL A 52 -14.33 9.17 1.88
N LEU A 53 -13.03 8.93 2.10
CA LEU A 53 -12.52 7.62 2.50
C LEU A 53 -13.22 6.99 3.72
N PRO A 54 -13.54 7.74 4.80
CA PRO A 54 -14.24 7.17 5.96
C PRO A 54 -15.68 6.73 5.67
N LYS A 55 -16.28 7.22 4.57
CA LYS A 55 -17.67 6.95 4.17
C LYS A 55 -17.78 5.78 3.19
N LEU A 56 -16.66 5.29 2.67
CA LEU A 56 -16.65 4.14 1.77
C LEU A 56 -16.99 2.87 2.56
N LYS A 57 -17.94 2.07 2.04
CA LYS A 57 -18.37 0.82 2.67
C LYS A 57 -17.29 -0.25 2.63
N GLU A 58 -16.52 -0.27 1.55
CA GLU A 58 -15.46 -1.23 1.30
C GLU A 58 -14.33 -0.53 0.54
N CYS A 59 -13.09 -0.75 0.98
CA CYS A 59 -11.87 -0.26 0.36
C CYS A 59 -10.86 -1.41 0.35
N LYS A 60 -10.63 -1.98 -0.82
CA LYS A 60 -9.65 -3.03 -1.10
C LYS A 60 -8.36 -2.39 -1.59
N VAL A 61 -7.25 -2.72 -0.96
CA VAL A 61 -5.94 -2.10 -1.21
C VAL A 61 -4.81 -3.14 -1.18
N CYS A 62 -3.81 -2.96 -2.04
CA CYS A 62 -2.52 -3.64 -1.95
C CYS A 62 -1.64 -2.96 -0.87
N ALA A 63 -0.35 -3.34 -0.79
CA ALA A 63 0.57 -2.71 0.14
C ALA A 63 0.71 -1.20 -0.12
N LEU A 64 1.00 -0.78 -1.36
CA LEU A 64 1.09 0.64 -1.69
C LEU A 64 -0.23 1.39 -1.48
N GLY A 65 -1.35 0.77 -1.84
CA GLY A 65 -2.68 1.30 -1.59
C GLY A 65 -2.96 1.57 -0.11
N SER A 66 -2.50 0.68 0.76
CA SER A 66 -2.68 0.82 2.22
C SER A 66 -1.87 1.99 2.80
N LEU A 67 -0.63 2.18 2.32
CA LEU A 67 0.24 3.30 2.68
C LEU A 67 -0.40 4.61 2.23
N PHE A 68 -0.91 4.63 0.99
CA PHE A 68 -1.62 5.76 0.42
C PHE A 68 -2.86 6.12 1.25
N TYR A 69 -3.74 5.15 1.52
CA TYR A 69 -4.93 5.35 2.36
C TYR A 69 -4.55 6.02 3.68
N SER A 70 -3.55 5.45 4.37
CA SER A 70 -3.10 5.87 5.70
C SER A 70 -2.48 7.27 5.72
N HIS A 71 -1.83 7.67 4.63
CA HIS A 71 -1.35 9.04 4.49
C HIS A 71 -2.51 10.02 4.27
N ILE A 72 -3.39 9.71 3.32
CA ILE A 72 -4.46 10.63 2.89
C ILE A 72 -5.43 10.97 4.02
N ILE A 73 -5.75 10.00 4.89
CA ILE A 73 -6.66 10.26 6.00
C ILE A 73 -6.08 11.22 7.06
N LYS A 74 -4.77 11.49 7.04
CA LYS A 74 -4.07 12.35 8.00
C LYS A 74 -3.59 13.66 7.42
N ASN A 75 -3.06 13.63 6.21
CA ASN A 75 -2.42 14.77 5.56
C ASN A 75 -2.89 14.81 4.12
N ASN A 76 -3.91 15.62 3.80
CA ASN A 76 -4.36 15.64 2.43
C ASN A 76 -5.14 16.88 2.00
N ASP A 77 -4.67 17.51 0.92
CA ASP A 77 -5.42 18.47 0.10
C ASP A 77 -5.88 17.87 -1.25
N PHE A 78 -5.76 16.56 -1.45
CA PHE A 78 -6.16 15.92 -2.70
C PHE A 78 -7.67 16.02 -2.89
N LYS A 79 -8.05 16.76 -3.93
CA LYS A 79 -9.42 16.85 -4.42
C LYS A 79 -9.69 15.75 -5.44
N ILE A 80 -10.85 15.13 -5.30
CA ILE A 80 -11.38 14.17 -6.27
C ILE A 80 -11.65 14.91 -7.59
N SER A 81 -11.21 14.31 -8.69
CA SER A 81 -11.26 14.92 -10.02
C SER A 81 -12.70 15.23 -10.47
N ALA A 82 -12.82 15.92 -11.60
CA ALA A 82 -14.11 16.26 -12.20
C ALA A 82 -14.93 15.03 -12.62
N ASN A 83 -14.28 13.87 -12.80
CA ASN A 83 -14.90 12.61 -13.17
C ASN A 83 -15.37 11.80 -11.95
N GLY A 84 -15.11 12.32 -10.74
CA GLY A 84 -15.50 11.71 -9.48
C GLY A 84 -14.49 10.66 -9.01
N LEU A 85 -14.96 9.75 -8.18
CA LEU A 85 -14.21 8.56 -7.80
C LEU A 85 -14.49 7.45 -8.83
N GLY A 86 -13.64 7.36 -9.86
CA GLY A 86 -13.58 6.25 -10.83
C GLY A 86 -12.21 5.52 -10.84
N GLY A 87 -12.16 4.31 -11.40
CA GLY A 87 -10.94 3.48 -11.45
C GLY A 87 -9.77 4.11 -12.23
N THR A 88 -10.06 4.98 -13.21
CA THR A 88 -9.06 5.73 -13.97
C THR A 88 -8.49 6.93 -13.21
N ASP A 89 -9.25 7.51 -12.27
CA ASP A 89 -8.83 8.70 -11.52
C ASP A 89 -7.79 8.42 -10.42
N LEU A 90 -7.63 7.17 -9.98
CA LEU A 90 -6.54 6.79 -9.07
C LEU A 90 -5.38 6.11 -9.79
N ASN A 91 -5.64 5.46 -10.93
CA ASN A 91 -4.58 4.85 -11.75
C ASN A 91 -3.75 5.90 -12.49
N GLY A 92 -4.37 6.94 -13.09
CA GLY A 92 -3.63 8.05 -13.71
C GLY A 92 -2.95 8.98 -12.70
N HIS A 93 -3.41 8.97 -11.45
CA HIS A 93 -2.75 9.63 -10.34
C HIS A 93 -1.77 8.71 -9.59
N GLY A 94 -1.69 7.42 -9.90
CA GLY A 94 -0.84 6.44 -9.21
C GLY A 94 0.63 6.84 -9.23
N ASP A 95 1.11 7.41 -10.34
CA ASP A 95 2.48 7.92 -10.48
C ASP A 95 2.69 9.23 -9.72
N ARG A 96 1.70 10.12 -9.72
CA ARG A 96 1.72 11.32 -8.87
C ARG A 96 1.65 10.95 -7.38
N LEU A 97 0.94 9.90 -7.01
CA LEU A 97 0.75 9.40 -5.64
C LEU A 97 1.98 8.67 -5.12
N ARG A 98 2.67 7.91 -5.98
CA ARG A 98 4.02 7.37 -5.70
C ARG A 98 5.02 8.48 -5.40
N ASN A 99 4.96 9.58 -6.16
CA ASN A 99 5.95 10.66 -6.06
C ASN A 99 5.64 11.75 -5.01
N SER A 100 4.37 11.97 -4.65
CA SER A 100 3.99 13.16 -3.85
C SER A 100 3.83 12.94 -2.34
N ILE A 101 3.72 11.71 -1.83
CA ILE A 101 3.02 11.52 -0.54
C ILE A 101 3.75 10.66 0.51
N LEU A 102 4.51 9.63 0.18
CA LEU A 102 4.71 8.57 1.18
C LEU A 102 5.92 8.71 2.11
N GLY A 103 6.81 9.69 1.91
CA GLY A 103 8.05 9.80 2.68
C GLY A 103 9.03 8.63 2.49
N PHE A 104 8.60 7.52 1.87
CA PHE A 104 9.40 6.44 1.29
C PHE A 104 10.02 6.90 -0.04
N SER A 105 11.20 6.38 -0.35
CA SER A 105 11.75 6.48 -1.70
C SER A 105 11.00 5.50 -2.61
N GLU A 106 11.01 5.76 -3.93
CA GLU A 106 10.48 4.84 -4.93
C GLU A 106 11.03 3.42 -4.76
N ALA A 107 12.34 3.33 -4.54
CA ALA A 107 13.03 2.08 -4.25
C ALA A 107 12.42 1.34 -3.03
N GLN A 108 12.12 2.04 -1.94
CA GLN A 108 11.47 1.41 -0.78
C GLN A 108 10.02 0.99 -1.04
N LEU A 109 9.28 1.77 -1.83
CA LEU A 109 7.92 1.43 -2.26
C LEU A 109 7.94 0.16 -3.13
N GLU A 110 8.91 0.04 -4.03
CA GLU A 110 9.09 -1.16 -4.86
C GLU A 110 9.42 -2.37 -4.01
N LEU A 111 10.37 -2.30 -3.06
CA LEU A 111 10.66 -3.45 -2.21
C LEU A 111 9.46 -3.91 -1.38
N ILE A 112 8.67 -2.96 -0.89
CA ILE A 112 7.43 -3.27 -0.17
C ILE A 112 6.42 -3.97 -1.09
N GLU A 113 6.26 -3.47 -2.31
CA GLU A 113 5.32 -4.06 -3.28
C GLU A 113 5.81 -5.41 -3.81
N CYS A 114 7.08 -5.58 -4.17
CA CYS A 114 7.60 -6.89 -4.61
C CYS A 114 7.53 -7.91 -3.45
N ALA A 115 7.76 -7.50 -2.19
CA ALA A 115 7.55 -8.38 -1.04
C ALA A 115 6.07 -8.73 -0.86
N PHE A 116 5.17 -7.78 -1.05
CA PHE A 116 3.75 -8.02 -0.86
C PHE A 116 3.12 -8.85 -1.98
N GLU A 117 3.39 -8.54 -3.26
CA GLU A 117 2.78 -9.16 -4.45
C GLU A 117 3.52 -10.42 -4.94
N SER A 118 4.74 -10.69 -4.45
CA SER A 118 5.58 -11.83 -4.88
C SER A 118 5.78 -11.90 -6.41
N ASN A 119 5.47 -13.05 -7.03
CA ASN A 119 5.78 -13.34 -8.44
C ASN A 119 4.96 -12.52 -9.44
N ASP A 120 3.76 -12.05 -9.06
CA ASP A 120 2.91 -11.25 -9.94
C ASP A 120 3.54 -9.87 -10.26
N TYR A 121 4.51 -9.43 -9.44
CA TYR A 121 5.20 -8.15 -9.59
C TYR A 121 6.70 -8.28 -9.92
N TYR A 122 7.25 -9.51 -9.94
CA TYR A 122 8.68 -9.76 -10.19
C TYR A 122 9.13 -9.29 -11.57
N MET A 123 8.34 -9.57 -12.61
CA MET A 123 8.56 -9.10 -13.98
C MET A 123 8.68 -7.57 -14.01
N MET A 124 7.74 -6.87 -13.39
CA MET A 124 7.69 -5.40 -13.38
C MET A 124 8.82 -4.76 -12.56
N CYS A 125 9.23 -5.35 -11.43
CA CYS A 125 10.36 -4.84 -10.63
C CYS A 125 11.70 -5.02 -11.35
N SER A 126 11.88 -6.14 -12.07
CA SER A 126 13.14 -6.46 -12.76
C SER A 126 13.41 -5.58 -13.97
N GLU A 127 12.37 -5.16 -14.69
CA GLU A 127 12.49 -4.32 -15.89
C GLU A 127 12.82 -2.85 -15.57
N ARG A 128 12.50 -2.37 -14.37
CA ARG A 128 12.73 -0.97 -13.94
C ARG A 128 14.16 -0.69 -13.46
N GLY A 129 14.95 -1.73 -13.19
CA GLY A 129 16.40 -1.60 -12.90
C GLY A 129 16.76 -0.95 -11.55
N THR A 130 15.80 -0.69 -10.67
CA THR A 130 16.01 0.07 -9.42
C THR A 130 16.81 -0.70 -8.35
N TYR A 131 16.83 -2.03 -8.42
CA TYR A 131 17.59 -2.91 -7.53
C TYR A 131 18.21 -4.08 -8.27
N SER A 132 19.29 -4.63 -7.71
CA SER A 132 19.82 -5.92 -8.18
C SER A 132 18.81 -7.05 -7.93
N GLY A 133 18.82 -8.07 -8.79
CA GLY A 133 17.96 -9.23 -8.66
C GLY A 133 18.01 -9.89 -7.27
N LYS A 134 19.17 -9.85 -6.59
CA LYS A 134 19.33 -10.37 -5.22
C LYS A 134 18.43 -9.68 -4.18
N VAL A 135 18.28 -8.36 -4.26
CA VAL A 135 17.45 -7.59 -3.31
C VAL A 135 15.96 -7.80 -3.59
N ILE A 136 15.59 -7.96 -4.86
CA ILE A 136 14.21 -8.32 -5.23
C ILE A 136 13.89 -9.74 -4.74
N SER A 137 14.81 -10.70 -4.90
CA SER A 137 14.64 -12.07 -4.40
C SER A 137 14.51 -12.13 -2.89
N SER A 138 15.25 -11.30 -2.13
CA SER A 138 15.09 -11.25 -0.67
C SER A 138 13.74 -10.67 -0.26
N ALA A 139 13.25 -9.65 -0.96
CA ALA A 139 11.89 -9.11 -0.76
C ALA A 139 10.81 -10.17 -0.97
N ILE A 140 10.88 -10.94 -2.06
CA ILE A 140 9.94 -12.03 -2.34
C ILE A 140 10.03 -13.12 -1.26
N SER A 141 11.25 -13.51 -0.88
CA SER A 141 11.48 -14.50 0.17
C SER A 141 10.96 -14.04 1.54
N TYR A 142 10.92 -12.73 1.80
CA TYR A 142 10.37 -12.17 3.03
C TYR A 142 8.90 -12.54 3.21
N ARG A 143 8.09 -12.52 2.14
CA ARG A 143 6.69 -12.99 2.22
C ARG A 143 6.62 -14.48 2.47
N SER A 144 7.37 -15.30 1.75
CA SER A 144 7.35 -16.76 1.93
C SER A 144 7.75 -17.21 3.35
N THR A 145 8.66 -16.50 4.01
CA THR A 145 9.10 -16.81 5.39
C THR A 145 8.13 -16.36 6.47
N HIS A 146 7.21 -15.46 6.14
CA HIS A 146 6.19 -14.93 7.05
C HIS A 146 4.77 -15.29 6.60
N ASP A 147 4.67 -16.15 5.59
CA ASP A 147 3.43 -16.75 5.20
C ASP A 147 3.11 -17.87 6.21
N LEU A 148 2.03 -17.69 6.96
CA LEU A 148 1.66 -18.57 8.09
C LEU A 148 0.97 -19.86 7.61
N SER A 149 0.84 -20.08 6.30
CA SER A 149 0.45 -21.37 5.77
C SER A 149 1.64 -22.33 5.80
N ASN A 150 1.53 -23.41 6.58
CA ASN A 150 2.32 -24.64 6.40
C ASN A 150 2.11 -25.30 5.01
N GLY A 151 1.52 -24.60 4.05
CA GLY A 151 1.28 -25.02 2.68
C GLY A 151 2.26 -24.31 1.76
N SER A 152 2.70 -25.02 0.73
CA SER A 152 3.67 -24.59 -0.28
C SER A 152 3.54 -23.12 -0.69
N VAL A 153 4.62 -22.56 -1.22
CA VAL A 153 4.73 -21.27 -1.95
C VAL A 153 3.72 -21.14 -3.13
N PHE A 154 2.89 -22.17 -3.35
CA PHE A 154 1.83 -22.30 -4.34
C PHE A 154 0.46 -22.62 -3.72
N ASP A 155 0.17 -22.18 -2.48
CA ASP A 155 -1.16 -22.35 -1.91
C ASP A 155 -2.19 -21.67 -2.82
N LYS A 156 -3.22 -22.43 -3.21
CA LYS A 156 -4.09 -22.12 -4.37
C LYS A 156 -5.09 -20.98 -4.12
N ASP A 157 -5.03 -20.36 -2.94
CA ASP A 157 -5.80 -19.16 -2.60
C ASP A 157 -4.88 -18.05 -2.07
N PRO A 158 -4.16 -17.34 -2.96
CA PRO A 158 -3.23 -16.26 -2.59
C PRO A 158 -3.90 -15.17 -1.72
N LYS A 159 -5.22 -15.03 -1.78
CA LYS A 159 -5.99 -14.02 -1.02
C LYS A 159 -6.02 -14.27 0.48
N LYS A 160 -5.73 -15.49 0.94
CA LYS A 160 -5.77 -15.84 2.36
C LYS A 160 -4.59 -15.24 3.15
N ASN A 161 -3.48 -14.93 2.47
CA ASN A 161 -2.20 -14.61 3.10
C ASN A 161 -1.76 -13.15 2.94
N ASP A 162 -2.48 -12.35 2.15
CA ASP A 162 -2.18 -10.93 1.91
C ASP A 162 -2.16 -10.11 3.20
N LYS A 163 -3.20 -10.26 4.03
CA LYS A 163 -3.29 -9.51 5.29
C LYS A 163 -2.15 -9.84 6.27
N PRO A 164 -1.84 -11.11 6.58
CA PRO A 164 -0.66 -11.47 7.37
C PRO A 164 0.65 -10.89 6.81
N ALA A 165 0.90 -11.04 5.51
CA ALA A 165 2.12 -10.55 4.87
C ALA A 165 2.30 -9.03 5.06
N LEU A 166 1.26 -8.25 4.78
CA LEU A 166 1.32 -6.80 4.95
C LEU A 166 1.55 -6.40 6.42
N ILE A 167 0.95 -7.12 7.38
CA ILE A 167 1.19 -6.86 8.81
C ILE A 167 2.67 -7.06 9.14
N HIS A 168 3.32 -8.11 8.63
CA HIS A 168 4.74 -8.37 8.86
C HIS A 168 5.63 -7.30 8.22
N ILE A 169 5.35 -6.91 6.97
CA ILE A 169 6.07 -5.83 6.28
C ILE A 169 5.97 -4.51 7.07
N MET A 170 4.77 -4.13 7.53
CA MET A 170 4.60 -2.90 8.32
C MET A 170 5.31 -2.96 9.68
N LYS A 171 5.29 -4.11 10.36
CA LYS A 171 6.07 -4.32 11.60
C LYS A 171 7.58 -4.21 11.34
N ASN A 172 8.07 -4.73 10.22
CA ASN A 172 9.45 -4.59 9.81
C ASN A 172 9.84 -3.11 9.63
N VAL A 173 9.04 -2.35 8.89
CA VAL A 173 9.23 -0.89 8.71
C VAL A 173 9.31 -0.18 10.06
N ILE A 174 8.40 -0.48 10.99
CA ILE A 174 8.39 0.12 12.34
C ILE A 174 9.66 -0.25 13.11
N LYS A 175 10.02 -1.54 13.16
CA LYS A 175 11.22 -2.04 13.85
C LYS A 175 12.49 -1.37 13.31
N ASN A 176 12.53 -1.14 12.00
CA ASN A 176 13.66 -0.55 11.28
C ASN A 176 13.55 0.97 11.11
N LYS A 177 12.81 1.66 12.01
CA LYS A 177 12.74 3.12 12.09
C LYS A 177 12.33 3.79 10.76
N GLY A 178 11.41 3.15 10.04
CA GLY A 178 10.82 3.68 8.81
C GLY A 178 11.42 3.13 7.52
N THR A 179 12.24 2.08 7.58
CA THR A 179 12.83 1.44 6.39
C THR A 179 12.39 -0.01 6.35
N PHE A 180 11.84 -0.48 5.23
CA PHE A 180 11.65 -1.91 5.01
C PHE A 180 13.00 -2.57 4.70
N LYS A 181 13.33 -3.60 5.48
CA LYS A 181 14.52 -4.44 5.32
C LYS A 181 14.09 -5.89 5.18
N PRO A 182 13.90 -6.38 3.94
CA PRO A 182 13.53 -7.77 3.69
C PRO A 182 14.65 -8.74 4.09
#